data_AF-A0A7S4CBE5-F1
#
_entry.id   AF-A0A7S4CBE5-F1
#
_cell.length_a   1.000
_cell.length_b   1.000
_cell.length_c   1.000
_cell.angle_alpha   90.00
_cell.angle_beta   90.00
_cell.angle_gamma   90.00
#
_symmetry.space_group_name_H-M   'P 1'
#
loop_
_entity.id
_entity.type
_entity.pdbx_description
1 polymer ?
#
loop_
_entity_poly.entity_id
_entity_poly.type
_entity_poly.pdbx_seq_one_letter_code
_entity_poly.pdbx_strand_id
1 'polypeptide(L)'
;MSDKSDDMDDPQLNIYEEQMGYLRIEKSLRNYGNFALRLVEDKRKHYASVAAHHRAILPNYEAHFARMAECVRANNALLQDICEYSSQCMFFGYWPRGSVIEGEIDKPTALDTDKVLSTLRQFVRDWSEEGKPERDACYGPLLRQLESCFPNVSVRKHVKVLVPGSGLSRLAYEIFSRGFSAQGSEFSHHMLICGSYVLNHIPKANMYTIYPFVHNVTNNRIREDP
;
A
#
# COMPACT_ATOMS: atom_id res chain seq x y z
N MET A 1 8.06 -34.28 -24.61
CA MET A 1 7.63 -33.76 -23.30
C MET A 1 8.89 -33.27 -22.62
N SER A 2 9.22 -31.98 -22.77
CA SER A 2 10.33 -31.40 -22.00
C SER A 2 9.85 -31.23 -20.56
N ASP A 3 10.68 -31.70 -19.65
CA ASP A 3 10.46 -31.68 -18.22
C ASP A 3 10.41 -30.22 -17.76
N LYS A 4 9.26 -29.76 -17.25
CA LYS A 4 9.07 -28.41 -16.69
C LYS A 4 9.57 -28.31 -15.24
N SER A 5 10.31 -29.31 -14.77
CA SER A 5 10.74 -29.41 -13.38
C SER A 5 12.14 -28.85 -13.11
N ASP A 6 12.96 -28.60 -14.15
CA ASP A 6 14.35 -28.11 -14.01
C ASP A 6 14.48 -26.57 -13.98
N ASP A 7 13.44 -25.80 -14.33
CA ASP A 7 13.51 -24.32 -14.37
C ASP A 7 13.32 -23.66 -12.99
N MET A 8 12.84 -24.39 -11.97
CA MET A 8 12.48 -23.81 -10.65
C MET A 8 13.69 -23.48 -9.75
N ASP A 9 14.89 -23.94 -10.10
CA ASP A 9 16.10 -23.82 -9.26
C ASP A 9 17.22 -22.99 -9.91
N ASP A 10 17.00 -22.32 -11.05
CA ASP A 10 17.99 -21.37 -11.59
C ASP A 10 18.02 -20.08 -10.75
N PRO A 11 19.10 -19.79 -9.98
CA PRO A 11 19.17 -18.62 -9.14
C PRO A 11 19.13 -17.31 -9.93
N GLN A 12 19.61 -17.30 -11.18
CA GLN A 12 19.60 -16.11 -12.02
C GLN A 12 18.19 -15.82 -12.55
N LEU A 13 17.45 -16.86 -12.96
CA LEU A 13 16.06 -16.72 -13.37
C LEU A 13 15.19 -16.23 -12.21
N ASN A 14 15.38 -16.78 -11.01
CA ASN A 14 14.65 -16.34 -9.81
C ASN A 14 14.90 -14.87 -9.47
N ILE A 15 16.15 -14.40 -9.54
CA ILE A 15 16.49 -12.97 -9.32
C ILE A 15 15.87 -12.09 -10.42
N TYR A 16 15.91 -12.53 -11.67
CA TYR A 16 15.29 -11.81 -12.79
C TYR A 16 13.78 -11.65 -12.58
N GLU A 17 13.08 -12.74 -12.28
CA GLU A 17 11.63 -12.73 -12.04
C GLU A 17 11.25 -11.84 -10.85
N GLU A 18 12.04 -11.86 -9.78
CA GLU A 18 11.83 -11.01 -8.61
C GLU A 18 12.02 -9.52 -8.95
N GLN A 19 13.11 -9.16 -9.64
CA GLN A 19 13.37 -7.79 -10.08
C GLN A 19 12.27 -7.28 -11.03
N MET A 20 11.86 -8.09 -12.00
CA MET A 20 10.79 -7.72 -12.93
C MET A 20 9.44 -7.59 -12.21
N GLY A 21 9.16 -8.49 -11.27
CA GLY A 21 7.99 -8.42 -10.39
C GLY A 21 7.95 -7.13 -9.57
N TYR A 22 9.06 -6.77 -8.94
CA TYR A 22 9.22 -5.52 -8.19
C TYR A 22 8.95 -4.31 -9.09
N LEU A 23 9.63 -4.22 -10.23
CA LEU A 23 9.53 -3.09 -11.15
C LEU A 23 8.12 -2.95 -11.75
N ARG A 24 7.43 -4.07 -12.01
CA ARG A 24 6.02 -4.08 -12.42
C ARG A 24 5.12 -3.47 -11.34
N ILE A 25 5.36 -3.76 -10.07
CA ILE A 25 4.59 -3.18 -8.96
C ILE A 25 4.90 -1.69 -8.80
N GLU A 26 6.16 -1.28 -8.88
CA GLU A 26 6.51 0.14 -8.85
C GLU A 26 5.82 0.92 -9.99
N LYS A 27 5.83 0.35 -11.21
CA LYS A 27 5.11 0.90 -12.37
C LYS A 27 3.60 0.98 -12.13
N SER A 28 3.00 0.02 -11.43
CA SER A 28 1.59 0.06 -11.03
C SER A 28 1.29 1.22 -10.07
N LEU A 29 2.12 1.39 -9.04
CA LEU A 29 2.02 2.49 -8.07
C LEU A 29 2.15 3.85 -8.77
N ARG A 30 3.16 4.02 -9.65
CA ARG A 30 3.36 5.24 -10.45
C ARG A 30 2.17 5.57 -11.34
N ASN A 31 1.50 4.56 -11.89
CA ASN A 31 0.39 4.73 -12.82
C ASN A 31 -0.97 5.01 -12.12
N TYR A 32 -1.04 4.89 -10.79
CA TYR A 32 -2.28 5.11 -10.03
C TYR A 32 -3.01 6.40 -10.41
N GLY A 33 -2.31 7.55 -10.45
CA GLY A 33 -2.93 8.83 -10.73
C GLY A 33 -3.61 8.87 -12.09
N ASN A 34 -2.95 8.36 -13.14
CA ASN A 34 -3.51 8.29 -14.50
C ASN A 34 -4.75 7.40 -14.56
N PHE A 35 -4.69 6.23 -13.91
CA PHE A 35 -5.79 5.30 -13.82
C PHE A 35 -6.99 5.92 -13.09
N ALA A 36 -6.76 6.43 -11.89
CA ALA A 36 -7.79 6.95 -11.00
C ALA A 36 -8.45 8.22 -11.55
N LEU A 37 -7.67 9.16 -12.12
CA LEU A 37 -8.23 10.37 -12.73
C LEU A 37 -9.08 10.05 -13.95
N ARG A 38 -8.71 9.03 -14.73
CA ARG A 38 -9.54 8.55 -15.85
C ARG A 38 -10.89 8.05 -15.37
N LEU A 39 -10.93 7.28 -14.28
CA LEU A 39 -12.20 6.82 -13.71
C LEU A 39 -13.11 7.97 -13.26
N VAL A 40 -12.53 9.03 -12.67
CA VAL A 40 -13.28 10.23 -12.31
C VAL A 40 -13.84 10.91 -13.57
N GLU A 41 -13.01 11.06 -14.61
CA GLU A 41 -13.42 11.69 -15.86
C GLU A 41 -14.50 10.88 -16.60
N ASP A 42 -14.42 9.55 -16.60
CA ASP A 42 -15.42 8.69 -17.20
C ASP A 42 -16.77 8.81 -16.46
N LYS A 43 -16.76 8.88 -15.12
CA LYS A 43 -17.96 9.16 -14.31
C LYS A 43 -18.55 10.55 -14.64
N ARG A 44 -17.70 11.55 -14.81
CA ARG A 44 -18.12 12.92 -15.19
C ARG A 44 -18.77 12.95 -16.58
N LYS A 45 -18.20 12.24 -17.56
CA LYS A 45 -18.79 12.08 -18.90
C LYS A 45 -20.14 11.36 -18.87
N HIS A 46 -20.27 10.30 -18.07
CA HIS A 46 -21.55 9.62 -17.87
C HIS A 46 -22.58 10.55 -17.23
N TYR A 47 -22.20 11.35 -16.23
CA TYR A 47 -23.11 12.35 -15.66
C TYR A 47 -23.53 13.40 -16.71
N ALA A 48 -22.61 13.85 -17.57
CA ALA A 48 -22.90 14.81 -18.63
C ALA A 48 -23.87 14.26 -19.70
N SER A 49 -23.93 12.94 -19.91
CA SER A 49 -24.87 12.32 -20.86
C SER A 49 -26.30 12.15 -20.31
N VAL A 50 -26.50 12.26 -18.99
CA VAL A 50 -27.83 12.19 -18.35
C VAL A 50 -28.69 13.40 -18.74
N ALA A 51 -29.98 13.22 -19.00
CA ALA A 51 -30.89 14.30 -19.37
C ALA A 51 -30.90 15.48 -18.37
N ALA A 52 -31.06 16.71 -18.88
CA ALA A 52 -30.93 17.93 -18.07
C ALA A 52 -31.87 17.98 -16.85
N HIS A 53 -33.11 17.48 -16.99
CA HIS A 53 -34.08 17.46 -15.89
C HIS A 53 -33.66 16.51 -14.75
N HIS A 54 -33.00 15.38 -15.05
CA HIS A 54 -32.45 14.50 -14.02
C HIS A 54 -31.21 15.11 -13.34
N ARG A 55 -30.34 15.80 -14.10
CA ARG A 55 -29.20 16.53 -13.53
C ARG A 55 -29.64 17.65 -12.58
N ALA A 56 -30.76 18.31 -12.86
CA ALA A 56 -31.32 19.35 -11.99
C ALA A 56 -31.68 18.83 -10.59
N ILE A 57 -32.02 17.54 -10.45
CA ILE A 57 -32.34 16.88 -9.17
C ILE A 57 -31.04 16.48 -8.42
N LEU A 58 -29.92 16.41 -9.12
CA LEU A 58 -28.61 16.06 -8.58
C LEU A 58 -27.67 17.28 -8.61
N PRO A 59 -27.95 18.35 -7.85
CA PRO A 59 -27.11 19.53 -7.85
C PRO A 59 -25.70 19.19 -7.34
N ASN A 60 -24.72 20.01 -7.73
CA ASN A 60 -23.34 20.00 -7.23
C ASN A 60 -22.48 18.76 -7.59
N TYR A 61 -22.85 17.97 -8.60
CA TYR A 61 -22.03 16.83 -9.03
C TYR A 61 -20.70 17.23 -9.68
N GLU A 62 -20.66 18.35 -10.42
CA GLU A 62 -19.40 18.86 -10.99
C GLU A 62 -18.37 19.20 -9.90
N ALA A 63 -18.80 19.86 -8.82
CA ALA A 63 -17.96 20.13 -7.66
C ALA A 63 -17.52 18.83 -6.96
N HIS A 64 -18.39 17.83 -6.90
CA HIS A 64 -18.04 16.52 -6.35
C HIS A 64 -16.95 15.83 -7.19
N PHE A 65 -17.04 15.82 -8.52
CA PHE A 65 -15.99 15.26 -9.38
C PHE A 65 -14.67 16.01 -9.25
N ALA A 66 -14.71 17.34 -9.13
CA ALA A 66 -13.51 18.13 -8.86
C ALA A 66 -12.84 17.72 -7.54
N ARG A 67 -13.63 17.56 -6.47
CA ARG A 67 -13.15 17.07 -5.17
C ARG A 67 -12.59 15.65 -5.25
N MET A 68 -13.25 14.74 -5.97
CA MET A 68 -12.72 13.38 -6.20
C MET A 68 -11.35 13.42 -6.88
N ALA A 69 -11.18 14.30 -7.89
CA ALA A 69 -9.90 14.47 -8.56
C ALA A 69 -8.81 15.01 -7.62
N GLU A 70 -9.13 15.93 -6.72
CA GLU A 70 -8.21 16.41 -5.67
C GLU A 70 -7.80 15.28 -4.71
N CYS A 71 -8.76 14.49 -4.23
CA CYS A 71 -8.51 13.33 -3.39
C CYS A 71 -7.58 12.31 -4.09
N VAL A 72 -7.80 12.05 -5.38
CA VAL A 72 -6.92 11.20 -6.20
C VAL A 72 -5.52 11.79 -6.31
N ARG A 73 -5.38 13.10 -6.51
CA ARG A 73 -4.05 13.75 -6.56
C ARG A 73 -3.32 13.65 -5.23
N ALA A 74 -4.00 13.79 -4.11
CA ALA A 74 -3.40 13.63 -2.79
C ALA A 74 -2.90 12.19 -2.56
N ASN A 75 -3.69 11.18 -2.92
CA ASN A 75 -3.23 9.79 -2.91
C ASN A 75 -2.02 9.58 -3.83
N ASN A 76 -2.07 10.13 -5.05
CA ASN A 76 -0.99 10.00 -6.00
C ASN A 76 0.30 10.65 -5.50
N ALA A 77 0.23 11.78 -4.79
CA ALA A 77 1.41 12.44 -4.23
C ALA A 77 2.18 11.51 -3.29
N LEU A 78 1.49 10.86 -2.34
CA LEU A 78 2.11 9.84 -1.47
C LEU A 78 2.73 8.70 -2.29
N LEU A 79 2.00 8.17 -3.28
CA LEU A 79 2.51 7.05 -4.09
C LEU A 79 3.73 7.43 -4.94
N GLN A 80 3.80 8.66 -5.45
CA GLN A 80 4.98 9.13 -6.17
C GLN A 80 6.20 9.24 -5.24
N ASP A 81 6.03 9.77 -4.02
CA ASP A 81 7.12 9.85 -3.05
C ASP A 81 7.61 8.45 -2.63
N ILE A 82 6.69 7.49 -2.45
CA ILE A 82 7.01 6.08 -2.21
C ILE A 82 7.82 5.51 -3.37
N CYS A 83 7.40 5.76 -4.62
CA CYS A 83 8.12 5.28 -5.79
C CYS A 83 9.50 5.92 -5.94
N GLU A 84 9.64 7.20 -5.59
CA GLU A 84 10.94 7.88 -5.61
C GLU A 84 11.91 7.26 -4.60
N TYR A 85 11.47 7.07 -3.36
CA TYR A 85 12.23 6.34 -2.35
C TYR A 85 12.55 4.89 -2.78
N SER A 86 11.56 4.21 -3.38
CA SER A 86 11.71 2.85 -3.90
C SER A 86 12.86 2.77 -4.89
N SER A 87 12.84 3.60 -5.93
CA SER A 87 13.86 3.57 -6.98
C SER A 87 15.23 4.03 -6.51
N GLN A 88 15.29 5.00 -5.59
CA GLN A 88 16.57 5.56 -5.15
C GLN A 88 17.25 4.75 -4.05
N CYS A 89 16.48 4.20 -3.11
CA CYS A 89 17.01 3.61 -1.89
C CYS A 89 16.69 2.12 -1.80
N MET A 90 15.41 1.75 -1.89
CA MET A 90 15.00 0.38 -1.61
C MET A 90 15.51 -0.59 -2.66
N PHE A 91 15.25 -0.34 -3.94
CA PHE A 91 15.64 -1.22 -5.04
C PHE A 91 17.15 -1.51 -5.02
N PHE A 92 17.99 -0.48 -4.89
CA PHE A 92 19.45 -0.65 -4.82
C PHE A 92 19.98 -1.18 -3.48
N GLY A 93 19.17 -1.12 -2.42
CA GLY A 93 19.48 -1.75 -1.14
C GLY A 93 19.31 -3.27 -1.20
N TYR A 94 18.34 -3.78 -1.97
CA TYR A 94 18.13 -5.21 -2.21
C TYR A 94 18.98 -5.74 -3.37
N TRP A 95 19.07 -5.01 -4.47
CA TRP A 95 19.86 -5.35 -5.65
C TRP A 95 20.91 -4.29 -5.96
N PRO A 96 22.16 -4.46 -5.51
CA PRO A 96 23.25 -3.54 -5.83
C PRO A 96 23.38 -3.31 -7.34
N ARG A 97 23.79 -2.10 -7.76
CA ARG A 97 23.81 -1.68 -9.18
C ARG A 97 24.46 -2.66 -10.18
N GLY A 98 25.42 -3.48 -9.76
CA GLY A 98 26.04 -4.51 -10.60
C GLY A 98 25.28 -5.83 -10.73
N SER A 99 24.15 -5.97 -10.04
CA SER A 99 23.28 -7.16 -10.03
C SER A 99 21.91 -6.91 -10.68
N VAL A 100 21.69 -5.71 -11.20
CA VAL A 100 20.46 -5.36 -11.92
C VAL A 100 20.47 -6.03 -13.28
N ILE A 101 19.43 -6.79 -13.58
CA ILE A 101 19.27 -7.49 -14.84
C ILE A 101 18.37 -6.65 -15.74
N GLU A 102 18.85 -6.32 -16.93
CA GLU A 102 18.04 -5.61 -17.93
C GLU A 102 16.93 -6.53 -18.45
N GLY A 103 15.72 -6.00 -18.54
CA GLY A 103 14.55 -6.76 -18.97
C GLY A 103 13.40 -5.85 -19.36
N GLU A 104 12.48 -6.37 -20.15
CA GLU A 104 11.23 -5.67 -20.45
C GLU A 104 10.31 -5.73 -19.23
N ILE A 105 9.98 -4.58 -18.66
CA ILE A 105 9.03 -4.50 -17.56
C ILE A 105 7.61 -4.63 -18.11
N ASP A 106 6.98 -5.75 -17.79
CA ASP A 106 5.58 -6.03 -18.05
C ASP A 106 4.65 -4.84 -17.73
N LYS A 107 3.51 -4.79 -18.44
CA LYS A 107 2.45 -3.85 -18.08
C LYS A 107 1.78 -4.32 -16.78
N PRO A 108 1.49 -3.40 -15.84
CA PRO A 108 0.72 -3.75 -14.65
C PRO A 108 -0.62 -4.37 -15.03
N THR A 109 -0.98 -5.44 -14.34
CA THR A 109 -2.27 -6.12 -14.52
C THR A 109 -3.39 -5.35 -13.79
N ALA A 110 -4.65 -5.73 -14.05
CA ALA A 110 -5.78 -5.24 -13.27
C ALA A 110 -5.62 -5.59 -11.78
N LEU A 111 -5.14 -6.81 -11.48
CA LEU A 111 -4.89 -7.26 -10.11
C LEU A 111 -3.81 -6.41 -9.42
N ASP A 112 -2.75 -6.02 -10.13
CA ASP A 112 -1.73 -5.13 -9.56
C ASP A 112 -2.33 -3.78 -9.16
N THR A 113 -3.22 -3.25 -9.99
CA THR A 113 -3.94 -1.99 -9.74
C THR A 113 -4.90 -2.13 -8.55
N ASP A 114 -5.66 -3.22 -8.47
CA ASP A 114 -6.55 -3.50 -7.33
C ASP A 114 -5.78 -3.65 -6.02
N LYS A 115 -4.57 -4.21 -6.09
CA LYS A 115 -3.65 -4.27 -4.94
C LYS A 115 -3.16 -2.88 -4.53
N VAL A 116 -2.87 -1.96 -5.45
CA VAL A 116 -2.58 -0.55 -5.08
C VAL A 116 -3.73 0.07 -4.27
N LEU A 117 -4.97 -0.13 -4.72
CA LEU A 117 -6.15 0.36 -3.99
C LEU A 117 -6.30 -0.29 -2.61
N SER A 118 -5.98 -1.58 -2.51
CA SER A 118 -5.99 -2.31 -1.24
C SER A 118 -4.90 -1.83 -0.29
N THR A 119 -3.71 -1.53 -0.80
CA THR A 119 -2.62 -0.95 -0.02
C THR A 119 -2.96 0.44 0.51
N LEU A 120 -3.63 1.29 -0.28
CA LEU A 120 -4.18 2.57 0.20
C LEU A 120 -5.09 2.39 1.43
N ARG A 121 -5.97 1.38 1.42
CA ARG A 121 -6.79 1.04 2.58
C ARG A 121 -5.97 0.49 3.75
N GLN A 122 -4.93 -0.28 3.47
CA GLN A 122 -4.04 -0.82 4.50
C GLN A 122 -3.33 0.29 5.28
N PHE A 123 -3.00 1.43 4.67
CA PHE A 123 -2.46 2.59 5.40
C PHE A 123 -3.41 3.10 6.49
N VAL A 124 -4.74 3.04 6.28
CA VAL A 124 -5.72 3.40 7.32
C VAL A 124 -5.54 2.49 8.52
N ARG A 125 -5.65 1.18 8.27
CA ARG A 125 -5.54 0.16 9.32
C ARG A 125 -4.22 0.28 10.08
N ASP A 126 -3.10 0.39 9.38
CA ASP A 126 -1.78 0.26 10.01
C ASP A 126 -1.21 1.59 10.52
N TRP A 127 -1.52 2.72 9.88
CA TRP A 127 -0.78 3.96 10.09
C TRP A 127 -1.63 5.23 10.23
N SER A 128 -2.96 5.12 10.23
CA SER A 128 -3.84 6.26 10.53
C SER A 128 -4.44 6.19 11.94
N GLU A 129 -5.01 7.30 12.40
CA GLU A 129 -5.74 7.33 13.67
C GLU A 129 -7.07 6.59 13.56
N GLU A 130 -7.76 6.70 12.43
CA GLU A 130 -9.03 6.03 12.14
C GLU A 130 -8.93 4.50 12.20
N GLY A 131 -7.76 3.93 11.88
CA GLY A 131 -7.50 2.49 12.03
C GLY A 131 -7.29 2.03 13.47
N LYS A 132 -7.18 2.94 14.45
CA LYS A 132 -6.88 2.59 15.85
C LYS A 132 -7.87 1.57 16.46
N PRO A 133 -9.20 1.72 16.35
CA PRO A 133 -10.13 0.75 16.93
C PRO A 133 -9.92 -0.67 16.39
N GLU A 134 -9.62 -0.79 15.10
CA GLU A 134 -9.35 -2.06 14.45
C GLU A 134 -8.02 -2.67 14.94
N ARG A 135 -6.97 -1.84 15.09
CA ARG A 135 -5.71 -2.28 15.69
C ARG A 135 -5.86 -2.69 17.15
N ASP A 136 -6.62 -1.96 17.94
CA ASP A 136 -6.83 -2.29 19.35
C ASP A 136 -7.56 -3.63 19.50
N ALA A 137 -8.52 -3.92 18.59
CA ALA A 137 -9.23 -5.19 18.54
C ALA A 137 -8.34 -6.36 18.04
N CYS A 138 -7.52 -6.14 17.00
CA CYS A 138 -6.71 -7.20 16.39
C CYS A 138 -5.34 -7.39 17.05
N TYR A 139 -4.57 -6.30 17.22
CA TYR A 139 -3.21 -6.33 17.76
C TYR A 139 -3.19 -6.33 19.28
N GLY A 140 -4.13 -5.63 19.92
CA GLY A 140 -4.20 -5.50 21.36
C GLY A 140 -4.14 -6.83 22.12
N PRO A 141 -4.94 -7.86 21.78
CA PRO A 141 -4.86 -9.17 22.44
C PRO A 141 -3.49 -9.84 22.32
N LEU A 142 -2.85 -9.76 21.14
CA LEU A 142 -1.54 -10.36 20.89
C LEU A 142 -0.44 -9.66 21.72
N LEU A 143 -0.48 -8.33 21.73
CA LEU A 143 0.49 -7.50 22.46
C LEU A 143 0.38 -7.73 23.98
N ARG A 144 -0.84 -7.77 24.52
CA ARG A 144 -1.07 -8.08 25.95
C ARG A 144 -0.59 -9.48 26.32
N GLN A 145 -0.82 -10.46 25.44
CA GLN A 145 -0.34 -11.82 25.68
C GLN A 145 1.18 -11.89 25.71
N LEU A 146 1.88 -11.22 24.79
CA LEU A 146 3.34 -11.13 24.80
C LEU A 146 3.86 -10.47 26.08
N GLU A 147 3.26 -9.36 26.50
CA GLU A 147 3.63 -8.65 27.72
C GLU A 147 3.38 -9.49 28.99
N SER A 148 2.30 -10.29 29.01
CA SER A 148 2.00 -11.20 30.12
C SER A 148 2.98 -12.37 30.19
N CYS A 149 3.41 -12.92 29.05
CA CYS A 149 4.42 -13.99 29.00
C CYS A 149 5.81 -13.47 29.39
N PHE A 150 6.11 -12.20 29.08
CA PHE A 150 7.40 -11.57 29.33
C PHE A 150 7.22 -10.25 30.09
N PRO A 151 6.86 -10.29 31.39
CA PRO A 151 6.54 -9.09 32.15
C PRO A 151 7.78 -8.21 32.40
N ASN A 152 8.97 -8.82 32.51
CA ASN A 152 10.21 -8.08 32.70
C ASN A 152 10.70 -7.46 31.38
N VAL A 153 10.66 -6.13 31.28
CA VAL A 153 11.06 -5.40 30.07
C VAL A 153 12.53 -5.64 29.70
N SER A 154 13.43 -5.82 30.68
CA SER A 154 14.86 -5.97 30.42
C SER A 154 15.21 -7.26 29.67
N VAL A 155 14.36 -8.28 29.77
CA VAL A 155 14.56 -9.57 29.07
C VAL A 155 13.92 -9.60 27.68
N ARG A 156 12.95 -8.71 27.40
CA ARG A 156 12.19 -8.72 26.12
C ARG A 156 13.10 -8.58 24.90
N LYS A 157 14.21 -7.85 25.00
CA LYS A 157 15.18 -7.69 23.90
C LYS A 157 15.80 -9.00 23.41
N HIS A 158 15.78 -10.04 24.25
CA HIS A 158 16.27 -11.38 23.93
C HIS A 158 15.17 -12.30 23.39
N VAL A 159 13.91 -11.88 23.45
CA VAL A 159 12.76 -12.60 22.92
C VAL A 159 12.57 -12.18 21.46
N LYS A 160 12.76 -13.14 20.55
CA LYS A 160 12.62 -12.95 19.11
C LYS A 160 11.19 -13.32 18.68
N VAL A 161 10.49 -12.37 18.08
CA VAL A 161 9.11 -12.52 17.62
C VAL A 161 9.07 -12.34 16.11
N LEU A 162 8.58 -13.36 15.41
CA LEU A 162 8.32 -13.31 13.97
C LEU A 162 6.85 -12.95 13.73
N VAL A 163 6.60 -12.04 12.78
CA VAL A 163 5.27 -11.66 12.30
C VAL A 163 5.17 -12.02 10.82
N PRO A 164 4.70 -13.23 10.47
CA PRO A 164 4.44 -13.60 9.08
C PRO A 164 3.26 -12.81 8.51
N GLY A 165 3.32 -12.43 7.23
CA GLY A 165 2.27 -11.62 6.60
C GLY A 165 2.13 -10.25 7.28
N SER A 166 3.25 -9.56 7.49
CA SER A 166 3.31 -8.36 8.31
C SER A 166 2.61 -7.13 7.71
N GLY A 167 2.17 -7.17 6.44
CA GLY A 167 1.52 -6.05 5.78
C GLY A 167 2.42 -4.81 5.77
N LEU A 168 1.93 -3.66 6.25
CA LEU A 168 2.75 -2.45 6.40
C LEU A 168 3.56 -2.43 7.72
N SER A 169 3.72 -3.59 8.36
CA SER A 169 4.60 -3.82 9.51
C SER A 169 4.25 -3.07 10.80
N ARG A 170 3.02 -2.55 10.94
CA ARG A 170 2.59 -1.89 12.19
C ARG A 170 2.65 -2.81 13.40
N LEU A 171 2.20 -4.06 13.29
CA LEU A 171 2.25 -5.00 14.42
C LEU A 171 3.70 -5.31 14.83
N ALA A 172 4.60 -5.52 13.86
CA ALA A 172 6.01 -5.74 14.13
C ALA A 172 6.63 -4.52 14.83
N TYR A 173 6.28 -3.30 14.39
CA TYR A 173 6.68 -2.06 15.04
C TYR A 173 6.16 -1.94 16.48
N GLU A 174 4.90 -2.29 16.74
CA GLU A 174 4.28 -2.27 18.07
C GLU A 174 4.93 -3.27 19.03
N ILE A 175 5.31 -4.46 18.53
CA ILE A 175 6.05 -5.47 19.29
C ILE A 175 7.45 -4.95 19.63
N PHE A 176 8.17 -4.43 18.63
CA PHE A 176 9.49 -3.82 18.83
C PHE A 176 9.45 -2.68 19.87
N SER A 177 8.46 -1.80 19.76
CA SER A 177 8.26 -0.65 20.67
C SER A 177 8.00 -1.06 22.12
N ARG A 178 7.60 -2.32 22.38
CA ARG A 178 7.43 -2.89 23.72
C ARG A 178 8.70 -3.53 24.29
N GLY A 179 9.82 -3.40 23.59
CA GLY A 179 11.14 -3.88 23.98
C GLY A 179 11.50 -5.26 23.44
N PHE A 180 10.67 -5.87 22.59
CA PHE A 180 10.95 -7.17 21.97
C PHE A 180 11.88 -7.04 20.77
N SER A 181 12.57 -8.12 20.40
CA SER A 181 13.16 -8.23 19.06
C SER A 181 12.07 -8.71 18.10
N ALA A 182 11.72 -7.89 17.10
CA ALA A 182 10.64 -8.20 16.16
C ALA A 182 11.16 -8.29 14.72
N GLN A 183 10.66 -9.28 13.98
CA GLN A 183 10.91 -9.43 12.54
C GLN A 183 9.57 -9.54 11.82
N GLY A 184 9.27 -8.59 10.95
CA GLY A 184 8.18 -8.71 9.98
C GLY A 184 8.63 -9.54 8.78
N SER A 185 7.75 -10.37 8.25
CA SER A 185 7.95 -11.09 6.99
C SER A 185 6.76 -10.84 6.08
N GLU A 186 7.03 -10.50 4.82
CA GLU A 186 6.02 -10.18 3.83
C GLU A 186 6.51 -10.61 2.45
N PHE A 187 5.57 -10.97 1.58
CA PHE A 187 5.82 -11.43 0.22
C PHE A 187 5.36 -10.42 -0.84
N SER A 188 4.33 -9.62 -0.54
CA SER A 188 3.82 -8.62 -1.47
C SER A 188 4.79 -7.45 -1.62
N HIS A 189 5.32 -7.25 -2.83
CA HIS A 189 6.07 -6.04 -3.18
C HIS A 189 5.29 -4.74 -2.88
N HIS A 190 3.96 -4.71 -3.04
CA HIS A 190 3.15 -3.55 -2.67
C HIS A 190 3.30 -3.19 -1.19
N MET A 191 3.25 -4.21 -0.32
CA MET A 191 3.36 -4.04 1.13
C MET A 191 4.80 -3.75 1.56
N LEU A 192 5.78 -4.43 0.96
CA LEU A 192 7.20 -4.21 1.23
C LEU A 192 7.61 -2.77 0.89
N ILE A 193 7.29 -2.32 -0.33
CA ILE A 193 7.64 -0.97 -0.81
C ILE A 193 6.98 0.10 0.08
N CYS A 194 5.67 -0.01 0.29
CA CYS A 194 4.92 0.97 1.07
C CYS A 194 5.28 0.94 2.56
N GLY A 195 5.44 -0.25 3.14
CA GLY A 195 5.79 -0.42 4.56
C GLY A 195 7.20 0.09 4.85
N SER A 196 8.16 -0.19 3.96
CA SER A 196 9.53 0.33 4.09
C SER A 196 9.55 1.86 4.05
N TYR A 197 8.78 2.48 3.15
CA TYR A 197 8.67 3.93 3.10
C TYR A 197 8.15 4.53 4.41
N VAL A 198 7.08 3.97 4.98
CA VAL A 198 6.52 4.45 6.25
C VAL A 198 7.51 4.34 7.40
N LEU A 199 8.21 3.20 7.50
CA LEU A 199 9.13 2.95 8.59
C LEU A 199 10.42 3.78 8.49
N ASN A 200 10.87 4.12 7.29
CA ASN A 200 12.20 4.67 7.06
C ASN A 200 12.22 6.11 6.51
N HIS A 201 11.10 6.64 6.01
CA HIS A 201 11.09 7.90 5.25
C HIS A 201 9.98 8.88 5.64
N ILE A 202 9.17 8.58 6.66
CA ILE A 202 8.19 9.53 7.21
C ILE A 202 8.73 10.12 8.52
N PRO A 203 9.30 11.34 8.50
CA PRO A 203 9.95 11.93 9.69
C PRO A 203 8.96 12.51 10.71
N LYS A 204 7.69 12.72 10.33
CA LYS A 204 6.70 13.41 11.15
C LYS A 204 5.33 12.75 11.06
N ALA A 205 4.67 12.63 12.20
CA ALA A 205 3.26 12.24 12.27
C ALA A 205 2.38 13.18 11.43
N ASN A 206 1.37 12.61 10.77
CA ASN A 206 0.39 13.33 9.95
C ASN A 206 1.02 14.19 8.82
N MET A 207 2.15 13.74 8.27
CA MET A 207 2.78 14.38 7.10
C MET A 207 1.91 14.26 5.84
N TYR A 208 1.15 13.17 5.72
CA TYR A 208 0.28 12.88 4.58
C TYR A 208 -1.19 12.83 5.02
N THR A 209 -2.07 13.29 4.13
CA THR A 209 -3.51 13.02 4.18
C THR A 209 -3.88 12.27 2.91
N ILE A 210 -4.51 11.10 3.07
CA ILE A 210 -4.93 10.24 1.96
C ILE A 210 -6.44 10.04 1.98
N TYR A 211 -6.98 9.64 0.84
CA TYR A 211 -8.40 9.41 0.58
C TYR A 211 -8.60 8.00 0.01
N PRO A 212 -8.41 6.95 0.83
CA PRO A 212 -8.30 5.56 0.37
C PRO A 212 -9.62 4.98 -0.16
N PHE A 213 -10.74 5.65 0.13
CA PHE A 213 -12.09 5.24 -0.24
C PHE A 213 -12.67 6.00 -1.44
N VAL A 214 -11.92 6.93 -2.06
CA VAL A 214 -12.39 7.78 -3.19
C VAL A 214 -12.94 6.99 -4.39
N HIS A 215 -12.56 5.72 -4.51
CA HIS A 215 -13.02 4.83 -5.59
C HIS A 215 -14.34 4.12 -5.26
N ASN A 216 -14.74 4.08 -4.00
CA ASN A 216 -15.97 3.46 -3.53
C ASN A 216 -17.15 4.41 -3.73
N VAL A 217 -18.04 4.06 -4.65
CA VAL A 217 -19.24 4.83 -4.98
C VAL A 217 -20.53 4.17 -4.51
N THR A 218 -20.41 3.15 -3.66
CA THR A 218 -21.53 2.37 -3.13
C THR A 218 -21.52 2.41 -1.62
N ASN A 219 -22.72 2.41 -1.02
CA ASN A 219 -22.89 2.45 0.44
C ASN A 219 -22.33 3.72 1.12
N ASN A 220 -22.21 4.82 0.38
CA ASN A 220 -21.88 6.13 0.96
C ASN A 220 -23.15 6.75 1.56
N ARG A 221 -23.11 7.13 2.84
CA ARG A 221 -24.30 7.67 3.53
C ARG A 221 -24.51 9.14 3.20
N ILE A 222 -23.42 9.89 3.10
CA ILE A 222 -23.39 11.26 2.62
C ILE A 222 -22.37 11.41 1.50
N ARG A 223 -22.48 12.47 0.70
CA ARG A 223 -21.62 12.66 -0.50
C ARG A 223 -20.21 13.13 -0.13
N GLU A 224 -20.08 13.69 1.07
CA GLU A 224 -18.82 14.14 1.65
C GLU A 224 -18.01 13.01 2.29
N ASP A 225 -18.60 11.83 2.49
CA ASP A 225 -17.89 10.61 2.85
C ASP A 225 -16.96 10.28 1.66
N PRO A 226 -15.63 10.44 1.81
CA PRO A 226 -14.68 10.17 0.74
C PRO A 226 -14.60 8.68 0.42
#